data_AF-A0A9X4CI02-F1
#
_entry.id   AF-A0A9X4CI02-F1
#
_cell.length_a   1.000
_cell.length_b   1.000
_cell.length_c   1.000
_cell.angle_alpha   90.00
_cell.angle_beta   90.00
_cell.angle_gamma   90.00
#
_symmetry.space_group_name_H-M   'P 1'
#
loop_
_entity.id
_entity.type
_entity.pdbx_description
1 polymer ?
#
loop_
_entity_poly.entity_id
_entity_poly.type
_entity_poly.pdbx_seq_one_letter_code
_entity_poly.pdbx_strand_id
1 'polypeptide(L)'
;MTADTIKDLLNRKQIESDTSVWRKGMPEWKPLRESDLRDLVAAEPPPISSKHIGNGYVWTLALLPLVIGVIEAVVSASNQDAAVRSLALGFPYHPSRGLPYQAPLAVNALLGWLDDRRLQQAGYGSRITRVTAVLLAPAYLFLRAKRLKQRPYYAVRGSPA
;
A
#
# COMPACT_ATOMS: atom_id res chain seq x y z
N MET A 1 26.32 29.41 -1.05
CA MET A 1 25.05 29.14 -1.77
C MET A 1 24.08 30.27 -1.46
N THR A 2 23.49 30.87 -2.48
CA THR A 2 22.45 31.89 -2.35
C THR A 2 21.05 31.25 -2.30
N ALA A 3 20.07 31.96 -1.75
CA ALA A 3 18.68 31.48 -1.63
C ALA A 3 18.08 31.07 -3.00
N ASP A 4 18.48 31.75 -4.07
CA ASP A 4 18.01 31.47 -5.43
C ASP A 4 18.53 30.13 -5.98
N THR A 5 19.74 29.71 -5.60
CA THR A 5 20.26 28.38 -5.97
C THR A 5 19.46 27.26 -5.30
N ILE A 6 19.03 27.45 -4.05
CA ILE A 6 18.23 26.46 -3.32
C ILE A 6 16.84 26.35 -3.96
N LYS A 7 16.23 27.48 -4.34
CA LYS A 7 14.96 27.50 -5.11
C LYS A 7 15.08 26.75 -6.44
N ASP A 8 16.16 26.95 -7.20
CA ASP A 8 16.39 26.24 -8.46
C ASP A 8 16.53 24.71 -8.24
N LEU A 9 17.22 24.28 -7.18
CA LEU A 9 17.35 22.86 -6.83
C LEU A 9 16.03 22.23 -6.38
N LEU A 10 15.19 22.96 -5.62
CA LEU A 10 13.82 22.55 -5.27
C LEU A 10 12.95 22.38 -6.51
N ASN A 11 12.97 23.37 -7.42
CA ASN A 11 12.20 23.33 -8.66
C ASN A 11 12.63 22.17 -9.56
N ARG A 12 13.93 21.83 -9.55
CA ARG A 12 14.49 20.67 -10.26
C ARG A 12 14.29 19.34 -9.54
N LYS A 13 13.61 19.32 -8.38
CA LYS A 13 13.41 18.14 -7.50
C LYS A 13 14.70 17.42 -7.11
N GLN A 14 15.82 18.14 -7.04
CA GLN A 14 17.10 17.56 -6.60
C GLN A 14 17.24 17.55 -5.09
N ILE A 15 16.46 18.39 -4.39
CA ILE A 15 16.36 18.44 -2.93
C ILE A 15 14.88 18.45 -2.55
N GLU A 16 14.54 17.70 -1.50
CA GLU A 16 13.19 17.59 -0.95
C GLU A 16 13.00 18.55 0.24
N SER A 17 11.76 18.82 0.63
CA SER A 17 11.43 19.76 1.72
C SER A 17 11.91 19.31 3.11
N ASP A 18 12.24 18.03 3.26
CA ASP A 18 12.84 17.41 4.44
C ASP A 18 14.37 17.35 4.41
N THR A 19 15.01 17.82 3.34
CA THR A 19 16.47 17.87 3.22
C THR A 19 17.04 18.70 4.38
N SER A 20 17.98 18.13 5.12
CA SER A 20 18.67 18.83 6.21
C SER A 20 19.56 19.94 5.66
N VAL A 21 19.32 21.16 6.12
CA VAL A 21 20.10 22.34 5.73
C VAL A 21 20.68 22.99 6.98
N TRP A 22 21.91 23.46 6.87
CA TRP A 22 22.59 24.18 7.93
C TRP A 22 23.19 25.46 7.37
N ARG A 23 23.11 26.53 8.17
CA ARG A 23 23.69 27.83 7.84
C ARG A 23 24.52 28.36 8.99
N LYS A 24 25.49 29.20 8.67
CA LYS A 24 26.33 29.90 9.65
C LYS A 24 25.43 30.72 10.59
N GLY A 25 25.46 30.41 11.88
CA GLY A 25 24.59 31.00 12.91
C GLY A 25 23.45 30.09 13.38
N MET A 26 23.25 28.90 12.79
CA MET A 26 22.37 27.87 13.35
C MET A 26 23.14 26.93 14.29
N PRO A 27 22.61 26.63 15.49
CA PRO A 27 23.25 25.74 16.45
C PRO A 27 23.25 24.28 16.00
N GLU A 28 22.26 23.85 15.20
CA GLU A 28 22.12 22.47 14.72
C GLU A 28 21.58 22.43 13.29
N TRP A 29 21.79 21.31 12.60
CA TRP A 29 21.18 21.01 11.31
C TRP A 29 19.67 20.88 11.47
N LYS A 30 18.90 21.58 10.63
CA LYS A 30 17.43 21.51 10.66
C LYS A 30 16.90 21.21 9.26
N PRO A 31 15.77 20.47 9.14
CA PRO A 31 15.15 20.24 7.84
C PRO A 31 14.69 21.56 7.23
N LEU A 32 14.78 21.66 5.90
CA LEU A 32 14.55 22.90 5.15
C LEU A 32 13.20 23.56 5.49
N ARG A 33 12.13 22.77 5.65
CA ARG A 33 10.80 23.23 6.07
C ARG A 33 10.72 23.90 7.45
N GLU A 34 11.65 23.60 8.36
CA GLU A 34 11.71 24.12 9.73
C GLU A 34 12.78 25.22 9.87
N SER A 35 13.49 25.50 8.79
CA SER A 35 14.51 26.54 8.71
C SER A 35 13.92 27.88 8.27
N ASP A 36 14.71 28.95 8.41
CA ASP A 36 14.38 30.29 7.92
C ASP A 36 14.18 30.36 6.39
N LEU A 37 14.42 29.25 5.67
CA LEU A 37 14.20 29.10 4.22
C LEU A 37 12.85 28.48 3.87
N ARG A 38 11.96 28.28 4.86
CA ARG A 38 10.61 27.72 4.65
C ARG A 38 9.81 28.45 3.57
N ASP A 39 10.01 29.77 3.43
CA ASP A 39 9.27 30.60 2.49
C ASP A 39 9.69 30.35 1.02
N LEU A 40 10.82 29.64 0.82
CA LEU A 40 11.29 29.18 -0.49
C LEU A 40 10.70 27.83 -0.89
N VAL A 41 10.18 27.07 0.07
CA VAL A 41 9.48 25.81 -0.18
C VAL A 41 8.06 26.21 -0.58
N ALA A 42 7.70 25.99 -1.85
CA ALA A 42 6.32 26.12 -2.28
C ALA A 42 5.43 25.38 -1.27
N ALA A 43 4.41 26.04 -0.74
CA ALA A 43 3.52 25.48 0.27
C ALA A 43 2.82 24.25 -0.30
N GLU A 44 3.47 23.09 -0.21
CA GLU A 44 2.82 21.82 -0.50
C GLU A 44 1.69 21.71 0.53
N PRO A 45 0.43 21.59 0.06
CA PRO A 45 -0.68 21.48 0.97
C PRO A 45 -0.42 20.28 1.91
N PRO A 46 -0.71 20.43 3.22
CA PRO A 46 -0.46 19.37 4.16
C PRO A 46 -1.15 18.09 3.67
N PRO A 47 -0.50 16.91 3.77
CA PRO A 47 -1.08 15.64 3.37
C PRO A 47 -2.49 15.51 3.94
N ILE A 48 -3.41 14.99 3.13
CA ILE A 48 -4.81 14.81 3.52
C ILE A 48 -4.83 14.04 4.84
N SER A 49 -5.59 14.53 5.82
CA SER A 49 -5.65 13.92 7.15
C SER A 49 -5.82 12.40 7.04
N SER A 50 -4.92 11.65 7.68
CA SER A 50 -4.96 10.18 7.72
C SER A 50 -6.26 9.61 8.30
N LYS A 51 -7.13 10.44 8.88
CA LYS A 51 -8.50 10.10 9.28
C LYS A 51 -9.43 9.79 8.09
N HIS A 52 -9.15 10.31 6.89
CA HIS A 52 -9.93 10.07 5.67
C HIS A 52 -9.49 8.80 4.91
N ILE A 53 -8.34 8.22 5.26
CA ILE A 53 -7.82 7.01 4.63
C ILE A 53 -8.36 5.81 5.40
N GLY A 54 -9.40 5.18 4.85
CA GLY A 54 -10.06 4.04 5.45
C GLY A 54 -9.18 2.80 5.57
N ASN A 55 -9.50 1.94 6.54
CA ASN A 55 -8.84 0.65 6.79
C ASN A 55 -9.42 -0.50 5.97
N GLY A 56 -10.27 -0.23 4.98
CA GLY A 56 -10.95 -1.26 4.18
C GLY A 56 -9.97 -2.25 3.53
N TYR A 57 -8.81 -1.76 3.07
CA TYR A 57 -7.76 -2.60 2.48
C TYR A 57 -7.26 -3.70 3.42
N VAL A 58 -7.07 -3.38 4.71
CA VAL A 58 -6.60 -4.35 5.73
C VAL A 58 -7.62 -5.48 5.88
N TRP A 59 -8.90 -5.14 5.91
CA TRP A 59 -10.00 -6.10 5.98
C TRP A 59 -10.13 -6.93 4.71
N THR A 60 -9.92 -6.34 3.54
CA THR A 60 -9.88 -7.08 2.27
C THR A 60 -8.77 -8.13 2.30
N LEU A 61 -7.57 -7.78 2.75
CA LEU A 61 -6.47 -8.74 2.90
C LEU A 61 -6.77 -9.82 3.94
N ALA A 62 -7.39 -9.45 5.07
CA ALA A 62 -7.72 -10.41 6.13
C ALA A 62 -8.76 -11.44 5.68
N LEU A 63 -9.74 -11.02 4.86
CA LEU A 63 -10.79 -11.90 4.33
C LEU A 63 -10.39 -12.66 3.07
N LEU A 64 -9.31 -12.25 2.39
CA LEU A 64 -8.88 -12.85 1.12
C LEU A 64 -8.63 -14.37 1.21
N PRO A 65 -7.96 -14.92 2.24
CA PRO A 65 -7.76 -16.37 2.34
C PRO A 65 -9.08 -17.16 2.44
N LEU A 66 -10.09 -16.59 3.09
CA LEU A 66 -11.41 -17.22 3.24
C LEU A 66 -12.11 -17.30 1.88
N VAL A 67 -12.09 -16.21 1.11
CA VAL A 67 -12.67 -16.17 -0.25
C VAL A 67 -11.98 -17.18 -1.16
N ILE A 68 -10.65 -17.22 -1.14
CA ILE A 68 -9.87 -18.16 -1.96
C ILE A 68 -10.18 -19.61 -1.55
N GLY A 69 -10.24 -19.90 -0.26
CA GLY A 69 -10.59 -21.24 0.24
C GLY A 69 -11.99 -21.70 -0.20
N VAL A 70 -12.98 -20.79 -0.23
CA VAL A 70 -14.32 -21.11 -0.77
C VAL A 70 -14.25 -21.44 -2.25
N ILE A 71 -13.50 -20.66 -3.05
CA ILE A 71 -13.35 -20.93 -4.49
C ILE A 71 -12.65 -22.27 -4.72
N GLU A 72 -11.57 -22.56 -3.99
CA GLU A 72 -10.87 -23.85 -4.08
C GLU A 72 -11.77 -25.02 -3.68
N ALA A 73 -12.59 -24.87 -2.64
CA ALA A 73 -13.55 -25.89 -2.23
C ALA A 73 -14.60 -26.16 -3.32
N VAL A 74 -15.14 -25.12 -3.95
CA VAL A 74 -16.11 -25.24 -5.05
C VAL A 74 -15.48 -25.92 -6.27
N VAL A 75 -14.26 -25.54 -6.65
CA VAL A 75 -13.52 -26.16 -7.76
C VAL A 75 -13.26 -27.65 -7.46
N SER A 76 -12.85 -27.97 -6.23
CA SER A 76 -12.61 -29.34 -5.79
C SER A 76 -13.87 -30.20 -5.83
N ALA A 77 -14.99 -29.69 -5.30
CA ALA A 77 -16.28 -30.39 -5.34
C ALA A 77 -16.75 -30.65 -6.79
N SER A 78 -16.63 -29.63 -7.65
CA SER A 78 -16.97 -29.75 -9.07
C SER A 78 -16.11 -30.81 -9.78
N ASN A 79 -14.81 -30.87 -9.45
CA ASN A 79 -13.90 -31.89 -9.97
C ASN A 79 -14.25 -33.30 -9.48
N GLN A 80 -14.72 -33.46 -8.23
CA GLN A 80 -15.17 -34.75 -7.71
C GLN A 80 -16.44 -35.22 -8.42
N ASP A 81 -17.44 -34.35 -8.59
CA ASP A 81 -18.67 -34.66 -9.32
C ASP A 81 -18.40 -35.06 -10.77
N ALA A 82 -17.49 -34.34 -11.44
CA ALA A 82 -17.08 -34.65 -12.80
C ALA A 82 -16.38 -36.03 -12.89
N ALA A 83 -15.54 -36.38 -11.92
CA ALA A 83 -14.86 -37.67 -11.86
C ALA A 83 -15.83 -38.85 -11.70
N VAL A 84 -16.86 -38.70 -10.85
CA VAL A 84 -17.89 -39.72 -10.65
C VAL A 84 -18.70 -39.92 -11.94
N ARG A 85 -19.08 -38.83 -12.60
CA ARG A 85 -19.84 -38.89 -13.86
C ARG A 85 -19.05 -39.54 -14.98
N SER A 86 -17.75 -39.22 -15.11
CA SER A 86 -16.90 -39.85 -16.12
C SER A 86 -16.72 -41.35 -15.90
N LEU A 87 -16.61 -41.79 -14.64
CA LEU A 87 -16.54 -43.21 -14.29
C LEU A 87 -17.82 -43.94 -14.68
N ALA A 88 -18.98 -43.34 -14.39
CA ALA A 88 -20.28 -43.90 -14.72
C ALA A 88 -20.53 -44.02 -16.24
N LEU A 89 -19.97 -43.10 -17.03
CA LEU A 89 -20.18 -43.03 -18.48
C LEU A 89 -19.03 -43.65 -19.31
N GLY A 90 -17.95 -44.10 -18.66
CA GLY A 90 -16.82 -44.76 -19.33
C GLY A 90 -15.89 -43.81 -20.10
N PHE A 91 -15.93 -42.50 -19.82
CA PHE A 91 -15.05 -41.53 -20.48
C PHE A 91 -13.77 -41.28 -19.66
N PRO A 92 -12.62 -41.04 -20.33
CA PRO A 92 -11.39 -40.66 -19.63
C PRO A 92 -11.56 -39.31 -18.94
N TYR A 93 -11.08 -39.21 -17.70
CA TYR A 93 -11.15 -38.02 -16.88
C TYR A 93 -9.77 -37.48 -16.54
N HIS A 94 -9.62 -36.17 -16.67
CA HIS A 94 -8.42 -35.45 -16.28
C HIS A 94 -8.82 -34.37 -15.27
N PRO A 95 -8.45 -34.51 -13.99
CA PRO A 95 -8.77 -33.51 -12.99
C PRO A 95 -8.08 -32.19 -13.35
N SER A 96 -8.82 -31.09 -13.31
CA SER A 96 -8.22 -29.76 -13.41
C SER A 96 -7.38 -29.51 -12.16
N ARG A 97 -6.14 -29.01 -12.34
CA ARG A 97 -5.42 -28.40 -11.21
C ARG A 97 -6.30 -27.24 -10.72
N GLY A 98 -6.47 -27.12 -9.41
CA GLY A 98 -7.23 -26.03 -8.80
C GLY A 98 -6.67 -24.65 -9.15
N LEU A 99 -7.05 -23.62 -8.39
CA LEU A 99 -6.52 -22.28 -8.61
C LEU A 99 -4.98 -22.31 -8.70
N PRO A 100 -4.37 -21.79 -9.78
CA PRO A 100 -2.92 -21.72 -9.87
C PRO A 100 -2.41 -20.80 -8.76
N TYR A 101 -1.27 -21.14 -8.14
CA TYR A 101 -0.63 -20.34 -7.08
C TYR A 101 -0.35 -18.87 -7.49
N GLN A 102 -0.32 -18.61 -8.80
CA GLN A 102 -0.17 -17.27 -9.38
C GLN A 102 -1.40 -16.39 -9.14
N ALA A 103 -2.60 -16.97 -9.02
CA ALA A 103 -3.85 -16.24 -8.83
C ALA A 103 -3.88 -15.45 -7.50
N PRO A 104 -3.67 -16.05 -6.31
CA PRO A 104 -3.58 -15.28 -5.06
C PRO A 104 -2.49 -14.21 -5.10
N LEU A 105 -1.37 -14.50 -5.76
CA LEU A 105 -0.24 -13.59 -5.86
C LEU A 105 -0.57 -12.37 -6.74
N ALA A 106 -1.23 -12.60 -7.87
CA ALA A 106 -1.72 -11.54 -8.76
C ALA A 106 -2.80 -10.68 -8.09
N VAL A 107 -3.71 -11.29 -7.34
CA VAL A 107 -4.74 -10.56 -6.59
C VAL A 107 -4.13 -9.70 -5.49
N ASN A 108 -3.18 -10.22 -4.71
CA ASN A 108 -2.45 -9.44 -3.70
C ASN A 108 -1.68 -8.27 -4.34
N ALA A 109 -0.97 -8.52 -5.44
CA ALA A 109 -0.24 -7.49 -6.17
C ALA A 109 -1.16 -6.37 -6.67
N LEU A 110 -2.32 -6.73 -7.25
CA LEU A 110 -3.30 -5.77 -7.74
C LEU A 110 -3.89 -4.93 -6.61
N LEU A 111 -4.30 -5.57 -5.52
CA LEU A 111 -4.84 -4.90 -4.34
C LEU A 111 -3.82 -3.94 -3.73
N GLY A 112 -2.57 -4.37 -3.55
CA GLY A 112 -1.50 -3.52 -3.01
C GLY A 112 -1.18 -2.33 -3.90
N TRP A 113 -1.20 -2.52 -5.22
CA TRP A 113 -1.03 -1.43 -6.17
C TRP A 113 -2.17 -0.40 -6.12
N LEU A 114 -3.42 -0.86 -5.96
CA LEU A 114 -4.58 0.03 -5.81
C LEU A 114 -4.51 0.85 -4.50
N ASP A 115 -4.08 0.26 -3.39
CA ASP A 115 -3.90 0.98 -2.12
C ASP A 115 -2.73 1.97 -2.20
N ASP A 116 -1.60 1.60 -2.82
CA ASP A 116 -0.46 2.52 -3.04
C ASP A 116 -0.85 3.72 -3.92
N ARG A 117 -1.71 3.53 -4.93
CA ARG A 117 -2.28 4.65 -5.71
C ARG A 117 -3.09 5.61 -4.84
N ARG A 118 -3.89 5.09 -3.91
CA ARG A 118 -4.65 5.92 -2.96
C ARG A 118 -3.72 6.66 -1.99
N LEU A 119 -2.66 6.00 -1.52
CA LEU A 119 -1.64 6.64 -0.67
C LEU A 119 -0.87 7.74 -1.43
N GLN A 120 -0.56 7.52 -2.71
CA GLN A 120 0.06 8.55 -3.56
C GLN A 120 -0.84 9.76 -3.74
N GLN A 121 -2.13 9.55 -4.02
CA GLN A 121 -3.12 10.63 -4.12
C GLN A 121 -3.27 11.42 -2.83
N ALA A 122 -3.06 10.79 -1.67
CA ALA A 122 -3.10 11.44 -0.37
C ALA A 122 -1.77 12.10 0.07
N GLY A 123 -0.71 12.02 -0.75
CA GLY A 123 0.60 12.61 -0.45
C GLY A 123 1.53 11.73 0.41
N TYR A 124 1.19 10.46 0.63
CA TYR A 124 1.98 9.53 1.45
C TYR A 124 2.81 8.52 0.64
N GLY A 125 2.71 8.55 -0.69
CA GLY A 125 3.32 7.56 -1.58
C GLY A 125 4.83 7.69 -1.74
N SER A 126 5.51 6.56 -1.95
CA SER A 126 6.93 6.50 -2.29
C SER A 126 7.24 5.27 -3.14
N ARG A 127 8.44 5.20 -3.74
CA ARG A 127 8.86 4.01 -4.49
C ARG A 127 8.93 2.75 -3.61
N ILE A 128 9.34 2.91 -2.35
CA ILE A 128 9.45 1.81 -1.37
C ILE A 128 8.06 1.27 -1.00
N THR A 129 7.06 2.15 -0.80
CA THR A 129 5.68 1.72 -0.50
C THR A 129 5.09 0.91 -1.63
N ARG A 130 5.34 1.29 -2.88
CA ARG A 130 4.86 0.57 -4.06
C ARG A 130 5.43 -0.84 -4.16
N VAL A 131 6.75 -0.98 -4.02
CA VAL A 131 7.43 -2.28 -4.13
C VAL A 131 6.99 -3.21 -2.99
N THR A 132 6.92 -2.69 -1.77
CA THR A 132 6.46 -3.47 -0.61
C THR A 132 4.99 -3.85 -0.73
N ALA A 133 4.12 -2.98 -1.26
CA ALA A 133 2.70 -3.28 -1.48
C ALA A 133 2.47 -4.50 -2.38
N VAL A 134 3.27 -4.60 -3.43
CA VAL A 134 3.12 -5.64 -4.46
C VAL A 134 3.76 -6.96 -4.02
N LEU A 135 4.91 -6.89 -3.34
CA LEU A 135 5.73 -8.09 -3.05
C LEU A 135 5.60 -8.61 -1.62
N LEU A 136 5.34 -7.74 -0.64
CA LEU A 136 5.45 -8.05 0.78
C LEU A 136 4.29 -7.45 1.56
N ALA A 137 3.09 -8.03 1.40
CA ALA A 137 1.87 -7.57 2.06
C ALA A 137 2.03 -7.32 3.59
N PRO A 138 2.68 -8.20 4.39
CA PRO A 138 2.85 -7.95 5.83
C PRO A 138 3.73 -6.73 6.12
N ALA A 139 4.86 -6.60 5.42
CA ALA A 139 5.78 -5.47 5.58
C ALA A 139 5.14 -4.15 5.11
N TYR A 140 4.35 -4.23 4.04
CA TYR A 140 3.59 -3.09 3.53
C TYR A 140 2.58 -2.55 4.55
N LEU A 141 1.80 -3.43 5.19
CA LEU A 141 0.83 -3.03 6.20
C LEU A 141 1.49 -2.28 7.37
N PHE A 142 2.67 -2.73 7.79
CA PHE A 142 3.46 -2.05 8.82
C PHE A 142 3.96 -0.68 8.35
N LEU A 143 4.51 -0.59 7.14
CA LEU A 143 5.00 0.65 6.56
C LEU A 143 3.88 1.67 6.38
N ARG A 144 2.71 1.22 5.90
CA ARG A 144 1.49 2.02 5.75
C ARG A 144 1.03 2.57 7.10
N ALA A 145 0.92 1.72 8.13
CA ALA A 145 0.52 2.16 9.47
C ALA A 145 1.46 3.22 10.05
N LYS A 146 2.78 3.02 9.92
CA LYS A 146 3.80 3.97 10.35
C LYS A 146 3.67 5.33 9.64
N ARG A 147 3.45 5.32 8.32
CA ARG A 147 3.29 6.55 7.50
C ARG A 147 2.01 7.31 7.83
N LEU A 148 0.91 6.59 8.01
CA LEU A 148 -0.38 7.20 8.32
C LEU A 148 -0.49 7.65 9.79
N LYS A 149 0.51 7.34 10.62
CA LYS A 149 0.47 7.52 12.10
C LYS A 149 -0.81 6.92 12.71
N GLN A 150 -1.40 5.93 12.06
CA GLN A 150 -2.59 5.24 12.53
C GLN A 150 -2.16 4.25 13.60
N ARG A 151 -2.80 4.29 14.77
CA ARG A 151 -2.58 3.29 15.81
C ARG A 151 -3.15 1.95 15.36
N PRO A 152 -2.54 0.80 15.71
CA PRO A 152 -2.94 -0.53 15.26
C PRO A 152 -4.23 -1.04 15.92
N TYR A 153 -5.13 -0.16 16.36
CA TYR A 153 -6.44 -0.52 16.87
C TYR A 153 -7.38 -0.70 15.66
N TYR A 154 -7.39 -1.92 15.12
CA TYR A 154 -8.25 -2.32 14.02
C TYR A 154 -9.64 -2.79 14.47
N ALA A 155 -9.86 -2.94 15.78
CA ALA A 155 -11.14 -3.31 16.36
C ALA A 155 -12.06 -2.09 16.46
N VAL A 156 -13.08 -2.07 15.59
CA VAL A 156 -14.36 -1.34 15.76
C VAL A 156 -14.23 0.14 16.17
N ARG A 157 -14.26 1.03 15.18
CA ARG A 157 -14.69 2.41 15.44
C ARG A 157 -16.23 2.45 15.43
N GLY A 158 -16.85 2.15 16.56
CA GLY A 158 -18.16 2.72 16.87
C GLY A 158 -17.99 4.23 16.96
N SER A 159 -18.74 4.98 16.15
CA SER A 159 -18.77 6.44 16.25
C SER A 159 -19.35 6.82 17.61
N PRO A 160 -18.71 7.68 18.42
CA PRO A 160 -19.48 8.48 19.36
C PRO A 160 -20.27 9.51 18.55
N ALA A 161 -21.56 9.57 18.85
CA ALA A 161 -22.48 10.63 18.42
C ALA A 161 -22.08 11.97 19.03
#